data_AF-A0A9X8VCX7-F1
#
_entry.id   AF-A0A9X8VCX7-F1
#
_cell.length_a   1.000
_cell.length_b   1.000
_cell.length_c   1.000
_cell.angle_alpha   90.00
_cell.angle_beta   90.00
_cell.angle_gamma   90.00
#
_symmetry.space_group_name_H-M   'P 1'
#
loop_
_entity.id
_entity.type
_entity.pdbx_description
1 polymer ?
#
loop_
_entity_poly.entity_id
_entity_poly.type
_entity_poly.pdbx_seq_one_letter_code
_entity_poly.pdbx_strand_id
1 'polypeptide(L)' 'REIQKYQGFFHLNLLWILGGVIGVFLAIDMFLFFFFWEMMLVPMYFLIALWGHKASDGKTRITAATKFFIYTQASGLVM' A
#
# COMPACT_ATOMS: atom_id res chain seq x y z
N ARG A 1 2.35 2.49 -22.24
CA ARG A 1 0.87 2.66 -22.10
C ARG A 1 0.39 1.67 -21.03
N GLU A 2 0.68 1.91 -19.75
CA GLU A 2 0.49 0.88 -18.70
C GLU A 2 -0.73 1.14 -17.80
N ILE A 3 -1.15 2.39 -17.69
CA ILE A 3 -2.37 2.77 -16.97
C ILE A 3 -3.53 2.82 -17.96
N GLN A 4 -3.98 1.71 -18.56
CA GLN A 4 -5.16 1.73 -19.44
C GLN A 4 -6.40 1.05 -18.83
N LYS A 5 -6.24 0.26 -17.77
CA LYS A 5 -7.36 -0.29 -16.99
C LYS A 5 -7.62 0.58 -15.76
N TYR A 6 -8.87 0.96 -15.53
CA TYR A 6 -9.39 1.58 -14.31
C TYR A 6 -8.54 2.72 -13.71
N GLN A 7 -8.25 3.74 -14.51
CA GLN A 7 -7.52 4.95 -14.08
C GLN A 7 -8.05 5.56 -12.78
N GLY A 8 -9.37 5.64 -12.61
CA GLY A 8 -9.99 6.15 -11.39
C GLY A 8 -9.62 5.34 -10.15
N PHE A 9 -9.54 4.01 -10.26
CA PHE A 9 -9.14 3.14 -9.15
C PHE A 9 -7.66 3.30 -8.80
N PHE A 10 -6.80 3.52 -9.80
CA PHE A 10 -5.39 3.84 -9.56
C PHE A 10 -5.22 5.15 -8.79
N HIS A 11 -5.87 6.24 -9.24
CA HIS A 11 -5.80 7.53 -8.56
C HIS A 11 -6.44 7.51 -7.17
N LEU A 12 -7.54 6.77 -6.99
CA LEU A 12 -8.16 6.59 -5.69
C LEU A 12 -7.21 5.92 -4.70
N ASN A 13 -6.58 4.80 -5.08
CA ASN A 13 -5.62 4.12 -4.21
C ASN A 13 -4.41 5.02 -3.91
N LEU A 14 -3.92 5.77 -4.90
CA LEU A 14 -2.81 6.71 -4.71
C LEU A 14 -3.15 7.82 -3.71
N LEU A 15 -4.33 8.44 -3.84
CA LEU A 15 -4.79 9.48 -2.92
C LEU A 15 -5.04 8.92 -1.51
N TRP A 16 -5.50 7.67 -1.39
CA TRP A 16 -5.71 7.03 -0.10
C TRP A 16 -4.38 6.78 0.63
N ILE A 17 -3.33 6.38 -0.09
CA ILE A 17 -1.97 6.24 0.46
C ILE A 17 -1.46 7.60 0.94
N LEU A 18 -1.61 8.64 0.11
CA LEU A 18 -1.18 9.99 0.44
C LEU A 18 -1.90 10.51 1.69
N GLY A 19 -3.23 10.38 1.74
CA GLY A 19 -4.03 10.76 2.89
C GLY A 19 -3.70 9.95 4.15
N GLY A 20 -3.46 8.64 4.00
CA GLY A 20 -3.03 7.77 5.09
C GLY A 20 -1.70 8.22 5.68
N VAL A 21 -0.69 8.50 4.86
CA VAL A 21 0.62 9.03 5.30
C VAL A 21 0.47 10.36 6.02
N ILE A 22 -0.34 11.28 5.51
CA ILE A 22 -0.61 12.56 6.19
C ILE A 22 -1.25 12.29 7.56
N GLY A 23 -2.21 11.37 7.63
CA GLY A 23 -2.84 10.92 8.87
C GLY A 23 -1.84 10.33 9.87
N VAL A 24 -0.89 9.51 9.41
CA VAL A 24 0.19 8.95 10.25
C VAL A 24 1.02 10.06 10.90
N PHE A 25 1.38 11.12 10.15
CA PHE A 25 2.17 12.23 10.71
C PHE A 25 1.37 13.15 11.63
N LEU A 26 0.06 13.29 11.42
CA LEU A 26 -0.81 14.15 12.22
C LEU A 26 -1.39 13.45 13.46
N ALA A 27 -1.39 12.12 13.49
CA ALA A 27 -1.94 11.35 14.60
C ALA A 27 -1.05 11.47 15.85
N ILE A 28 -1.61 12.05 16.91
CA ILE A 28 -0.99 12.11 18.23
C ILE A 28 -1.42 10.95 19.13
N ASP A 29 -2.60 10.38 18.85
CA ASP A 29 -3.14 9.22 19.55
C ASP A 29 -2.54 7.93 18.97
N MET A 30 -2.03 7.06 19.84
CA MET A 30 -1.33 5.83 19.43
C MET A 30 -2.25 4.85 18.68
N PHE A 31 -3.54 4.79 19.02
CA PHE A 31 -4.49 3.94 18.31
C PHE A 31 -4.80 4.51 16.93
N LEU A 32 -5.00 5.82 16.83
CA LEU A 32 -5.23 6.49 15.54
C LEU A 32 -4.01 6.39 14.62
N PHE A 33 -2.81 6.50 15.19
CA PHE A 33 -1.55 6.30 14.48
C PHE A 33 -1.44 4.89 13.90
N PHE A 34 -1.65 3.85 14.73
CA PHE A 34 -1.67 2.46 14.27
C PHE A 34 -2.71 2.22 13.19
N PHE A 35 -3.91 2.81 13.33
CA PHE A 35 -4.97 2.68 12.34
C PHE A 35 -4.60 3.31 10.99
N PHE A 36 -4.03 4.52 10.96
CA PHE A 36 -3.56 5.14 9.72
C PHE A 36 -2.38 4.40 9.10
N TRP A 37 -1.49 3.87 9.95
CA TRP A 37 -0.36 3.04 9.52
C TRP A 37 -0.84 1.82 8.75
N GLU A 38 -1.81 1.07 9.29
CA GLU A 38 -2.37 -0.11 8.64
C GLU A 38 -3.25 0.25 7.43
N MET A 39 -4.02 1.33 7.52
CA MET A 39 -4.91 1.76 6.43
C MET A 39 -4.14 2.07 5.15
N MET A 40 -2.96 2.69 5.21
CA MET A 40 -2.20 3.01 3.99
C MET A 40 -1.59 1.78 3.31
N LEU A 41 -1.36 0.68 4.04
CA LEU A 41 -0.74 -0.54 3.51
C LEU A 41 -1.68 -1.28 2.57
N VAL A 42 -3.00 -1.24 2.81
CA VAL A 42 -3.99 -1.93 2.00
C VAL A 42 -4.06 -1.37 0.56
N PRO A 43 -4.23 -0.05 0.33
CA PRO A 43 -4.16 0.55 -1.00
C PRO A 43 -2.79 0.35 -1.68
N MET A 44 -1.69 0.39 -0.90
CA MET A 44 -0.34 0.14 -1.41
C MET A 44 -0.19 -1.29 -1.96
N TYR A 45 -0.74 -2.28 -1.26
CA TYR A 45 -0.80 -3.66 -1.73
C TYR A 45 -1.56 -3.78 -3.06
N PHE A 46 -2.73 -3.14 -3.17
CA PHE A 46 -3.50 -3.12 -4.41
C PHE A 46 -2.74 -2.46 -5.56
N LEU A 47 -2.03 -1.36 -5.30
CA LEU A 47 -1.25 -0.67 -6.33
C LEU A 47 -0.17 -1.58 -6.91
N ILE A 48 0.58 -2.28 -6.06
CA ILE A 48 1.66 -3.18 -6.47
C ILE A 48 1.09 -4.44 -7.15
N ALA A 49 0.00 -5.01 -6.64
CA ALA A 49 -0.59 -6.23 -7.19
C ALA A 49 -1.23 -6.05 -8.57
N LEU A 50 -1.93 -4.91 -8.80
CA LEU A 50 -2.64 -4.64 -10.05
C LEU A 50 -1.80 -3.91 -11.10
N TRP A 51 -1.07 -2.86 -10.70
CA TRP A 51 -0.30 -1.99 -11.60
C TRP A 51 1.22 -2.20 -11.53
N GLY A 52 1.73 -3.09 -10.67
CA GLY A 52 3.15 -3.43 -10.64
C GLY A 52 3.62 -4.13 -11.92
N HIS A 53 4.78 -3.70 -12.41
CA HIS A 53 5.46 -4.34 -13.54
C HIS A 53 5.98 -5.72 -13.14
N LYS A 54 5.89 -6.69 -14.07
CA LYS A 54 6.57 -7.97 -13.90
C LYS A 54 8.08 -7.70 -13.94
N ALA A 55 8.79 -8.07 -12.89
CA ALA A 55 10.24 -7.97 -12.87
C ALA A 55 10.83 -8.91 -13.94
N SER A 56 11.88 -8.48 -14.63
CA SER A 56 12.63 -9.30 -15.60
C SER A 56 13.14 -10.62 -15.02
N ASP A 57 13.20 -10.72 -13.68
CA ASP A 57 13.65 -11.87 -12.88
C ASP A 57 12.55 -12.93 -12.64
N GLY A 58 11.45 -12.92 -13.41
CA GLY A 58 10.37 -13.90 -13.31
C GLY A 58 9.51 -13.82 -12.04
N LYS A 59 9.83 -12.91 -11.10
CA LYS A 59 9.06 -12.70 -9.87
C LYS A 59 7.70 -12.06 -10.21
N THR A 60 6.64 -12.78 -9.89
CA THR A 60 5.26 -12.30 -10.06
C THR A 60 5.01 -11.08 -9.18
N ARG A 61 4.41 -10.03 -9.75
CA ARG A 61 4.02 -8.79 -9.03
C ARG A 61 3.24 -9.02 -7.72
N ILE A 62 2.45 -10.10 -7.68
CA ILE A 62 1.71 -10.55 -6.50
C ILE A 62 2.67 -11.00 -5.39
N THR A 63 3.76 -11.69 -5.71
CA THR A 63 4.77 -12.12 -4.74
C THR A 63 5.50 -10.92 -4.13
N ALA A 64 5.78 -9.88 -4.93
CA ALA A 64 6.34 -8.63 -4.43
C ALA A 64 5.36 -7.88 -3.50
N ALA A 65 4.09 -7.79 -3.90
CA ALA A 65 3.03 -7.19 -3.09
C ALA A 65 2.84 -7.93 -1.75
N THR A 66 2.75 -9.26 -1.78
CA THR A 66 2.58 -10.09 -0.58
C THR A 66 3.79 -10.00 0.35
N LYS A 67 5.02 -9.97 -0.20
CA LYS A 67 6.22 -9.78 0.62
C LYS A 67 6.18 -8.41 1.30
N PHE A 68 5.92 -7.33 0.55
CA PHE A 68 5.78 -6.00 1.12
C PHE A 68 4.76 -5.98 2.27
N PHE A 69 3.56 -6.49 2.02
CA PHE A 69 2.47 -6.51 2.98
C PHE A 69 2.80 -7.30 4.26
N ILE A 70 3.37 -8.51 4.14
CA ILE A 70 3.72 -9.32 5.31
C ILE A 70 4.77 -8.62 6.18
N TYR A 71 5.82 -8.03 5.58
CA TYR A 71 6.86 -7.37 6.35
C TYR A 71 6.32 -6.14 7.10
N THR A 72 5.49 -5.32 6.45
CA THR A 72 4.92 -4.11 7.08
C THR A 72 3.81 -4.42 8.07
N GLN A 73 2.98 -5.43 7.80
CA GLN A 73 1.92 -5.88 8.70
C GLN A 73 2.51 -6.53 9.96
N ALA A 74 3.55 -7.35 9.80
CA ALA A 74 4.23 -7.96 10.93
C ALA A 74 4.96 -6.91 11.79
N SER A 75 5.58 -5.89 11.17
CA SER A 75 6.15 -4.79 11.96
C SER A 75 5.08 -3.97 12.66
N GLY A 76 3.92 -3.75 12.02
CA GLY A 76 2.77 -3.09 12.63
C GLY A 76 2.25 -3.83 13.85
N LEU A 77 2.12 -5.16 13.79
CA LEU A 77 1.67 -5.97 14.93
C LEU A 77 2.62 -5.97 16.14
N VAL A 78 3.90 -5.70 15.92
CA VAL A 78 4.90 -5.62 17.00
C VAL A 78 4.89 -4.26 17.70
N MET A 79 4.37 -3.24 17.01
CA MET A 79 4.27 -1.86 17.50
C MET A 79 3.07 -1.70 18.45
#